data_AF-A0A3D5KR29-F1
#
_entry.id   AF-A0A3D5KR29-F1
#
_cell.length_a   1.000
_cell.length_b   1.000
_cell.length_c   1.000
_cell.angle_alpha   90.00
_cell.angle_beta   90.00
_cell.angle_gamma   90.00
#
_symmetry.space_group_name_H-M   'P 1'
#
loop_
_entity.id
_entity.type
_entity.pdbx_description
1 polymer ?
#
loop_
_entity_poly.entity_id
_entity_poly.type
_entity_poly.pdbx_seq_one_letter_code
_entity_poly.pdbx_strand_id
1 'polypeptide(L)' 'MFSTIKKFDIPAYYRSSLTGRVKESRRAQDQRKQDFAPAVLDFGPVQFFLARHFGFCYGVENAIEISYRALEENP' A
#
# COMPACT_ATOMS: atom_id res chain seq x y z
N MET A 1 18.01 -4.60 14.74
CA MET A 1 16.92 -5.59 14.61
C MET A 1 15.97 -5.09 13.53
N PHE A 2 16.09 -5.60 12.31
CA PHE A 2 15.22 -5.19 11.19
C PHE A 2 13.82 -5.73 11.46
N SER A 3 12.85 -4.86 11.73
CA SER A 3 11.44 -5.26 11.84
C SER A 3 10.97 -5.72 10.46
N THR A 4 10.77 -7.02 10.29
CA THR A 4 10.18 -7.59 9.09
C THR A 4 8.74 -7.09 9.01
N ILE A 5 8.45 -6.31 7.96
CA ILE A 5 7.14 -5.72 7.73
C ILE A 5 6.14 -6.86 7.55
N LYS A 6 5.03 -6.83 8.30
CA LYS A 6 3.92 -7.79 8.10
C LYS A 6 3.51 -7.75 6.63
N LYS A 7 3.68 -8.88 5.93
CA LYS A 7 3.08 -9.11 4.62
C LYS A 7 1.71 -9.69 4.85
N PHE A 8 0.68 -9.01 4.35
CA PHE A 8 -0.68 -9.52 4.43
C PHE A 8 -0.94 -10.55 3.34
N ASP A 9 -1.71 -11.56 3.65
CA ASP A 9 -2.28 -12.47 2.66
C ASP A 9 -3.69 -11.98 2.27
N ILE A 10 -3.77 -11.37 1.09
CA ILE A 10 -5.00 -10.77 0.55
C ILE A 10 -5.13 -11.13 -0.94
N PRO A 11 -6.36 -11.30 -1.45
CA PRO A 11 -6.59 -11.65 -2.84
C PRO A 11 -5.90 -10.70 -3.83
N ALA A 12 -5.39 -11.27 -4.92
CA ALA A 12 -4.57 -10.53 -5.89
C ALA A 12 -5.31 -9.33 -6.52
N TYR A 13 -6.62 -9.42 -6.71
CA TYR A 13 -7.42 -8.35 -7.30
C TYR A 13 -7.56 -7.10 -6.40
N TYR A 14 -7.22 -7.20 -5.11
CA TYR A 14 -7.09 -6.04 -4.22
C TYR A 14 -5.72 -5.34 -4.31
N ARG A 15 -4.73 -5.97 -4.98
CA ARG A 15 -3.37 -5.43 -5.09
C ARG A 15 -3.22 -4.65 -6.39
N SER A 16 -2.84 -3.39 -6.28
CA SER A 16 -2.47 -2.57 -7.44
C SER A 16 -0.99 -2.74 -7.77
N SER A 17 -0.68 -3.06 -9.02
CA SER A 17 0.68 -3.11 -9.57
C SER A 17 1.35 -1.74 -9.65
N LEU A 18 0.55 -0.66 -9.72
CA LEU A 18 1.04 0.72 -9.81
C LEU A 18 1.19 1.36 -8.42
N THR A 19 0.08 1.47 -7.67
CA THR A 19 0.10 2.23 -6.39
C THR A 19 0.94 1.52 -5.32
N GLY A 20 1.05 0.18 -5.38
CA GLY A 20 1.98 -0.57 -4.53
C GLY A 20 3.43 -0.14 -4.71
N ARG A 21 3.91 -0.05 -5.97
CA ARG A 21 5.27 0.38 -6.29
C ARG A 21 5.53 1.83 -5.86
N VAL A 22 4.56 2.73 -6.06
CA VAL A 22 4.68 4.12 -5.62
C VAL A 22 4.78 4.19 -4.08
N LYS A 23 3.97 3.42 -3.35
CA LYS A 23 3.99 3.37 -1.88
C LYS A 23 5.32 2.83 -1.34
N GLU A 24 5.89 1.81 -1.98
CA GLU A 24 7.20 1.25 -1.65
C GLU A 24 8.34 2.24 -1.90
N SER A 25 8.37 2.88 -3.07
CA SER A 25 9.35 3.93 -3.41
C SER A 25 9.34 5.06 -2.38
N ARG A 26 8.14 5.56 -2.06
CA ARG A 26 7.93 6.63 -1.06
C ARG A 26 8.37 6.22 0.34
N ARG A 27 8.17 4.95 0.71
CA ARG A 27 8.59 4.42 2.01
C ARG A 27 10.11 4.29 2.11
N ALA A 28 10.78 3.90 1.03
CA ALA A 28 12.24 3.81 0.99
C ALA A 28 12.90 5.19 1.19
N GLN A 29 12.25 6.26 0.72
CA GLN A 29 12.70 7.64 0.88
C GLN A 29 12.29 8.25 2.23
N ASP A 30 11.08 7.93 2.71
CA ASP A 30 10.52 8.48 3.95
C ASP A 30 9.74 7.42 4.74
N GLN A 31 10.47 6.65 5.54
CA GLN A 31 9.91 5.58 6.36
C GLN A 31 9.02 6.09 7.50
N ARG A 32 9.33 7.30 8.04
CA ARG A 32 8.61 7.92 9.15
C ARG A 32 7.38 8.71 8.70
N LYS A 33 7.13 8.80 7.39
CA LYS A 33 6.01 9.53 6.79
C LYS A 33 5.97 11.01 7.17
N GLN A 34 7.14 11.63 7.28
CA GLN A 34 7.29 13.04 7.63
C GLN A 34 7.19 13.97 6.40
N ASP A 35 7.41 13.45 5.20
CA ASP A 35 7.10 14.13 3.96
C ASP A 35 5.60 13.97 3.66
N PHE A 36 4.89 15.11 3.60
CA PHE A 36 3.46 15.18 3.30
C PHE A 36 3.17 15.55 1.84
N ALA A 37 4.21 15.74 1.01
CA ALA A 37 4.03 16.07 -0.39
C ALA A 37 3.27 14.96 -1.15
N PRO A 38 2.56 15.28 -2.24
CA PRO A 38 2.03 14.29 -3.16
C PRO A 38 3.16 13.53 -3.89
N ALA A 39 2.83 12.38 -4.47
CA ALA A 39 3.74 11.63 -5.31
C ALA A 39 3.51 12.16 -6.71
N VAL A 40 4.56 12.62 -7.37
CA VAL A 40 4.46 13.13 -8.73
C VAL A 40 5.01 12.06 -9.67
N LEU A 41 4.16 11.58 -10.57
CA LEU A 41 4.58 10.79 -11.72
C LEU A 41 4.65 11.73 -12.91
N ASP A 42 5.87 12.09 -13.29
CA ASP A 42 6.14 13.07 -14.34
C ASP A 42 6.43 12.38 -15.68
N PHE A 43 5.61 12.67 -16.69
CA PHE A 43 5.77 12.17 -18.06
C PHE A 43 5.97 13.31 -19.07
N GLY A 44 6.38 14.50 -18.62
CA GLY A 44 6.56 15.70 -19.44
C GLY A 44 5.28 16.53 -19.51
N PRO A 45 4.55 16.57 -20.65
CA PRO A 45 3.33 17.39 -20.77
C PRO A 45 2.18 16.93 -19.87
N VAL A 46 2.28 15.74 -19.27
CA VAL A 46 1.28 15.18 -18.36
C VAL A 46 1.96 14.78 -17.06
N GLN A 47 1.41 15.26 -15.95
CA GLN A 47 1.85 14.92 -14.60
C GLN A 47 0.68 14.38 -13.80
N PHE A 48 0.90 13.26 -13.11
CA PHE A 48 -0.09 12.68 -12.21
C PHE A 48 0.33 12.94 -10.76
N PHE A 49 -0.57 13.56 -10.01
CA PHE A 49 -0.39 13.82 -8.59
C PHE A 49 -1.17 12.79 -7.78
N LEU A 50 -0.47 11.90 -7.09
CA LEU A 50 -1.08 11.00 -6.12
C LEU A 50 -1.01 11.66 -4.74
N ALA A 51 -2.13 11.72 -4.02
CA ALA A 51 -2.16 12.17 -2.64
C ALA A 51 -1.10 11.44 -1.79
N ARG A 52 -0.65 12.03 -0.68
CA ARG A 52 0.32 11.36 0.20
C ARG A 52 -0.19 10.03 0.75
N HIS A 53 -1.44 10.05 1.19
CA HIS A 53 -2.10 8.88 1.76
C HIS A 53 -3.04 8.29 0.71
N PHE A 54 -2.64 7.16 0.15
CA PHE A 54 -3.39 6.45 -0.89
C PHE A 54 -3.21 4.94 -0.73
N GLY A 55 -4.14 4.18 -1.30
CA GLY A 55 -4.21 2.73 -1.15
C GLY A 55 -4.63 2.28 0.25
N PHE A 56 -4.55 0.98 0.50
CA PHE A 56 -4.96 0.42 1.78
C PHE A 56 -3.97 0.73 2.90
N CYS A 57 -4.51 1.11 4.05
CA CYS A 57 -3.75 1.19 5.28
C CYS A 57 -3.63 -0.21 5.91
N TYR A 58 -2.77 -0.34 6.91
CA TYR A 58 -2.58 -1.59 7.64
C TYR A 58 -3.90 -2.18 8.15
N GLY A 59 -4.81 -1.35 8.67
CA GLY A 59 -6.09 -1.81 9.20
C GLY A 59 -6.99 -2.43 8.13
N VAL A 60 -7.03 -1.85 6.93
CA VAL A 60 -7.82 -2.39 5.82
C VAL A 60 -7.24 -3.72 5.33
N GLU A 61 -5.92 -3.79 5.12
CA GLU A 61 -5.26 -5.04 4.70
C GLU A 61 -5.45 -6.16 5.74
N ASN A 62 -5.35 -5.81 7.03
CA ASN A 62 -5.58 -6.74 8.13
C ASN A 62 -7.04 -7.23 8.21
N ALA A 63 -8.01 -6.34 7.98
CA ALA A 63 -9.43 -6.69 7.99
C ALA A 63 -9.77 -7.66 6.84
N ILE A 64 -9.20 -7.44 5.65
CA ILE A 64 -9.38 -8.34 4.51
C ILE A 64 -8.80 -9.72 4.84
N GLU A 65 -7.55 -9.80 5.30
CA GLU A 65 -6.90 -11.08 5.67
C GLU A 65 -7.72 -11.87 6.70
N ILE A 66 -8.23 -11.22 7.75
CA ILE A 66 -9.07 -11.88 8.77
C ILE A 66 -10.38 -12.36 8.16
N SER A 67 -11.00 -11.57 7.28
CA SER A 67 -12.29 -11.92 6.66
C SER A 67 -12.17 -13.15 5.77
N TYR A 68 -11.10 -13.24 4.97
CA TYR A 68 -10.86 -14.42 4.12
C TYR A 68 -10.52 -15.66 4.94
N ARG A 69 -9.70 -15.51 5.98
CA ARG A 69 -9.40 -16.60 6.91
C ARG A 69 -10.67 -17.14 7.58
N ALA A 70 -11.57 -16.26 8.00
CA ALA A 70 -12.82 -16.67 8.62
C ALA A 70 -13.71 -17.51 7.69
N LEU A 71 -13.75 -17.19 6.39
CA LEU A 71 -14.46 -17.97 5.38
C LEU A 71 -13.80 -19.34 5.13
N GLU A 72 -12.47 -19.40 5.12
CA GLU A 72 -11.73 -20.67 4.98
C GLU A 72 -11.92 -21.59 6.18
N GLU A 73 -11.94 -21.04 7.39
CA GLU A 73 -12.16 -21.78 8.64
C GLU A 73 -13.64 -22.18 8.83
N ASN A 74 -14.58 -21.55 8.11
CA ASN A 74 -16.03 -21.76 8.23
C ASN A 74 -16.73 -21.71 6.84
N PRO A 75 -16.63 -22.77 6.03
CA PRO A 75 -17.16 -22.80 4.66
C PRO A 75 -18.69 -22.84 4.54
#